data_AF-I6ZVE3-F1
#
_entry.id   AF-I6ZVE3-F1
#
_cell.length_a   1.000
_cell.length_b   1.000
_cell.length_c   1.000
_cell.angle_alpha   90.00
_cell.angle_beta   90.00
_cell.angle_gamma   90.00
#
_symmetry.space_group_name_H-M   'P 1'
#
loop_
_entity.id
_entity.type
_entity.pdbx_description
1 polymer ?
#
loop_
_entity_poly.entity_id
_entity_poly.type
_entity_poly.pdbx_seq_one_letter_code
_entity_poly.pdbx_strand_id
1 'polypeptide(L)'
;MGTTNGNKGSKKILYESLCTVEAENLSEACNSAIEGERPPTGKRAQILRFIGEMCCCGDMFGADTFINESVFSAMGYIEKNGWKVKGIFISSESEENVNNCVKLLELNEKIDYPSVHPKDVGMGFKIYVEENLKNIIPLNVRKRVIEAYKNKDDERKEIIIPRIPFVLSDPNRMFLKSLKNIFLAIETNTGENEVDIDEIYRQFGPLIIRRPSEMLDTDTDILKMILMDLMKVDFDEFPISFYP
;
A
#
# COMPACT_ATOMS: atom_id res chain seq x y z
N MET A 1 33.90 -20.02 -30.95
CA MET A 1 33.28 -20.89 -29.93
C MET A 1 33.70 -20.33 -28.59
N GLY A 2 32.88 -19.73 -27.74
CA GLY A 2 31.43 -19.68 -27.60
C GLY A 2 31.16 -19.44 -26.10
N THR A 3 30.52 -18.29 -25.79
CA THR A 3 29.54 -18.04 -24.70
C THR A 3 29.98 -18.20 -23.23
N THR A 4 29.60 -17.39 -22.22
CA THR A 4 28.61 -16.30 -22.09
C THR A 4 28.76 -15.61 -20.72
N ASN A 5 28.57 -14.28 -20.71
CA ASN A 5 27.90 -13.43 -19.70
C ASN A 5 27.97 -13.78 -18.21
N GLY A 6 28.82 -13.05 -17.48
CA GLY A 6 28.70 -12.86 -16.03
C GLY A 6 27.95 -11.57 -15.68
N ASN A 7 26.80 -11.73 -15.03
CA ASN A 7 26.05 -10.78 -14.20
C ASN A 7 26.49 -9.30 -14.21
N LYS A 8 25.79 -8.46 -14.98
CA LYS A 8 25.56 -7.07 -14.56
C LYS A 8 24.45 -7.07 -13.51
N GLY A 9 24.82 -7.16 -12.23
CA GLY A 9 23.89 -6.92 -11.13
C GLY A 9 23.39 -5.48 -11.22
N SER A 10 22.11 -5.29 -11.55
CA SER A 10 21.47 -3.98 -11.41
C SER A 10 21.57 -3.56 -9.95
N LYS A 11 22.14 -2.37 -9.68
CA LYS A 11 22.15 -1.81 -8.33
C LYS A 11 20.71 -1.58 -7.92
N LYS A 12 20.22 -2.40 -6.99
CA LYS A 12 18.97 -2.14 -6.26
C LYS A 12 19.16 -0.84 -5.47
N ILE A 13 18.23 0.10 -5.63
CA ILE A 13 18.17 1.33 -4.86
C ILE A 13 17.04 1.13 -3.87
N LEU A 14 17.27 1.50 -2.60
CA LEU A 14 16.27 1.42 -1.55
C LEU A 14 15.67 2.80 -1.34
N TYR A 15 14.36 2.89 -1.13
CA TYR A 15 13.70 4.15 -0.83
C TYR A 15 14.28 4.83 0.42
N GLU A 16 14.60 4.05 1.46
CA GLU A 16 15.19 4.54 2.71
C GLU A 16 16.60 5.14 2.53
N SER A 17 17.24 4.90 1.38
CA SER A 17 18.55 5.49 1.07
C SER A 17 18.46 6.89 0.47
N LEU A 18 17.25 7.36 0.13
CA LEU A 18 17.03 8.67 -0.47
C LEU A 18 16.99 9.75 0.62
N CYS A 19 17.56 10.92 0.32
CA CYS A 19 17.25 12.11 1.09
C CYS A 19 15.86 12.66 0.72
N THR A 20 15.33 13.58 1.53
CA THR A 20 13.99 14.17 1.35
C THR A 20 13.74 14.68 -0.07
N VAL A 21 14.71 15.39 -0.65
CA VAL A 21 14.61 15.97 -2.00
C VAL A 21 14.58 14.88 -3.08
N GLU A 22 15.35 13.80 -2.91
CA GLU A 22 15.34 12.68 -3.85
C GLU A 22 14.02 11.92 -3.80
N ALA A 23 13.44 11.76 -2.61
CA ALA A 23 12.12 11.17 -2.41
C ALA A 23 10.99 12.02 -3.03
N GLU A 24 11.07 13.36 -2.90
CA GLU A 24 10.18 14.31 -3.55
C GLU A 24 10.22 14.22 -5.08
N ASN A 25 11.43 14.29 -5.64
CA ASN A 25 11.62 14.17 -7.09
C ASN A 25 11.13 12.82 -7.64
N LEU A 26 11.32 11.74 -6.87
CA LEU A 26 10.78 10.43 -7.23
C LEU A 26 9.26 10.45 -7.23
N SER A 27 8.63 11.01 -6.21
CA SER A 27 7.18 11.13 -6.12
C SER A 27 6.61 11.93 -7.29
N GLU A 28 7.25 13.06 -7.66
CA GLU A 28 6.85 13.85 -8.83
C GLU A 28 6.99 13.04 -10.13
N ALA A 29 8.14 12.39 -10.35
CA ALA A 29 8.38 11.58 -11.54
C ALA A 29 7.38 10.41 -11.66
N CYS A 30 7.02 9.80 -10.53
CA CYS A 30 6.00 8.75 -10.48
C CYS A 30 4.61 9.30 -10.81
N ASN A 31 4.23 10.46 -10.25
CA ASN A 31 2.96 11.12 -10.56
C ASN A 31 2.85 11.48 -12.05
N SER A 32 3.87 12.10 -12.64
CA SER A 32 3.87 12.42 -14.09
C SER A 32 3.71 11.16 -14.96
N ALA A 33 4.40 10.06 -14.59
CA ALA A 33 4.27 8.79 -15.30
C ALA A 33 2.86 8.18 -15.18
N ILE A 34 2.25 8.24 -13.99
CA ILE A 34 0.88 7.78 -13.74
C ILE A 34 -0.14 8.63 -14.53
N GLU A 35 0.11 9.93 -14.66
CA GLU A 35 -0.77 10.85 -15.39
C GLU A 35 -0.62 10.74 -16.92
N GLY A 36 0.38 10.01 -17.40
CA GLY A 36 0.66 9.85 -18.83
C GLY A 36 1.30 11.08 -19.46
N GLU A 37 1.84 11.99 -18.64
CA GLU A 37 2.57 13.15 -19.12
C GLU A 37 3.89 12.69 -19.72
N ARG A 38 4.12 13.02 -20.99
CA ARG A 38 5.44 12.77 -21.60
C ARG A 38 6.44 13.70 -20.92
N PRO A 39 7.59 13.18 -20.44
CA PRO A 39 8.68 14.06 -20.07
C PRO A 39 8.97 14.97 -21.27
N PRO A 40 9.11 16.30 -21.09
CA PRO A 40 9.52 17.18 -22.18
C PRO A 40 10.75 16.58 -22.85
N THR A 41 10.72 16.52 -24.18
CA THR A 41 11.72 15.87 -25.03
C THR A 41 13.13 16.21 -24.57
N GLY A 42 13.83 15.21 -24.00
CA GLY A 42 15.16 15.34 -23.43
C GLY A 42 15.37 14.61 -22.10
N LYS A 43 14.31 14.29 -21.35
CA LYS A 43 14.40 13.68 -19.99
C LYS A 43 14.33 12.14 -19.92
N ARG A 44 14.33 11.42 -21.06
CA ARG A 44 14.33 9.94 -21.08
C ARG A 44 15.58 9.29 -20.44
N ALA A 45 16.61 10.08 -20.11
CA ALA A 45 17.86 9.61 -19.49
C ALA A 45 18.20 10.31 -18.15
N GLN A 46 17.26 11.02 -17.51
CA GLN A 46 17.57 11.86 -16.35
C GLN A 46 16.99 11.43 -14.99
N ILE A 47 16.27 10.30 -14.90
CA ILE A 47 15.87 9.76 -13.59
C ILE A 47 17.10 9.40 -12.73
N LEU A 48 18.22 9.03 -13.37
CA LEU A 48 19.50 8.73 -12.72
C LEU A 48 20.46 9.93 -12.57
N ARG A 49 20.08 11.14 -12.99
CA ARG A 49 20.93 12.34 -12.83
C ARG A 49 20.58 13.21 -11.62
N PHE A 50 19.61 12.79 -10.80
CA PHE A 50 19.13 13.55 -9.64
C PHE A 50 19.88 13.28 -8.32
N ILE A 51 20.88 12.39 -8.30
CA ILE A 51 21.75 12.17 -7.12
C ILE A 51 22.81 13.30 -6.98
N GLY A 52 22.72 14.37 -7.77
CA GLY A 52 23.88 15.22 -8.07
C GLY A 52 23.79 16.73 -7.80
N GLU A 53 22.62 17.38 -7.71
CA GLU A 53 22.59 18.85 -7.61
C GLU A 53 21.48 19.33 -6.66
N MET A 54 21.93 19.83 -5.50
CA MET A 54 21.18 20.55 -4.48
C MET A 54 20.44 21.76 -5.04
N CYS A 55 19.22 22.00 -4.52
CA CYS A 55 18.85 23.32 -4.05
C CYS A 55 17.78 23.20 -2.96
N CYS A 56 18.06 23.75 -1.78
CA CYS A 56 17.15 23.85 -0.65
C CYS A 56 15.99 24.79 -1.03
N CYS A 57 14.75 24.28 -1.02
CA CYS A 57 13.47 24.98 -0.72
C CYS A 57 12.34 24.08 -1.27
N GLY A 58 11.50 23.52 -0.40
CA GLY A 58 10.34 22.73 -0.83
C GLY A 58 9.36 22.53 0.32
N ASP A 59 8.19 23.13 0.17
CA ASP A 59 7.09 23.16 1.15
C ASP A 59 6.43 21.78 1.37
N MET A 60 5.96 21.58 2.60
CA MET A 60 5.35 20.36 3.13
C MET A 60 4.20 19.81 2.28
N PHE A 61 4.22 18.51 2.04
CA PHE A 61 3.13 17.72 1.46
C PHE A 61 1.81 17.92 2.21
N GLY A 62 0.70 17.87 1.45
CA GLY A 62 -0.65 18.08 1.95
C GLY A 62 -1.00 17.20 3.14
N ALA A 63 -1.59 17.81 4.17
CA ALA A 63 -2.05 17.25 5.44
C ALA A 63 -1.96 15.72 5.53
N ASP A 64 -0.86 15.23 6.08
CA ASP A 64 -0.58 13.82 6.28
C ASP A 64 -1.74 13.13 7.00
N THR A 65 -2.20 12.02 6.43
CA THR A 65 -3.01 11.07 7.20
C THR A 65 -2.10 10.51 8.29
N PHE A 66 -2.27 11.01 9.52
CA PHE A 66 -1.48 10.55 10.65
C PHE A 66 -1.96 9.15 11.05
N ILE A 67 -1.13 8.15 10.77
CA ILE A 67 -1.35 6.76 11.21
C ILE A 67 -0.57 6.59 12.50
N ASN A 68 -1.29 6.36 13.59
CA ASN A 68 -0.72 6.39 14.93
C ASN A 68 -0.06 5.05 15.31
N GLU A 69 0.68 5.05 16.42
CA GLU A 69 1.45 3.90 16.88
C GLU A 69 0.58 2.73 17.34
N SER A 70 -0.62 3.00 17.89
CA SER A 70 -1.53 1.95 18.31
C SER A 70 -2.05 1.14 17.13
N VAL A 71 -2.25 1.78 15.95
CA VAL A 71 -2.58 1.10 14.69
C VAL A 71 -1.45 0.16 14.27
N PHE A 72 -0.20 0.63 14.23
CA PHE A 72 0.93 -0.23 13.89
C PHE A 72 1.13 -1.38 14.89
N SER A 73 0.89 -1.12 16.18
CA SER A 73 0.92 -2.15 17.23
C SER A 73 -0.15 -3.22 17.00
N ALA A 74 -1.37 -2.82 16.62
CA ALA A 74 -2.45 -3.74 16.31
C ALA A 74 -2.14 -4.55 15.07
N MET A 75 -1.59 -3.91 14.02
CA MET A 75 -1.14 -4.60 12.81
C MET A 75 -0.07 -5.66 13.12
N GLY A 76 0.94 -5.33 13.91
CA GLY A 76 1.98 -6.28 14.32
C GLY A 76 1.44 -7.42 15.20
N TYR A 77 0.40 -7.18 16.01
CA TYR A 77 -0.29 -8.25 16.74
C TYR A 77 -1.06 -9.17 15.80
N ILE A 78 -1.80 -8.61 14.84
CA ILE A 78 -2.59 -9.35 13.85
C ILE A 78 -1.67 -10.17 12.93
N GLU A 79 -0.54 -9.61 12.49
CA GLU A 79 0.46 -10.34 11.70
C GLU A 79 0.94 -11.61 12.43
N LYS A 80 1.25 -11.49 13.74
CA LYS A 80 1.78 -12.60 14.54
C LYS A 80 0.74 -13.64 14.94
N ASN A 81 -0.51 -13.22 15.17
CA ASN A 81 -1.53 -14.07 15.80
C ASN A 81 -2.75 -14.35 14.93
N GLY A 82 -3.02 -13.53 13.91
CA GLY A 82 -4.23 -13.57 13.10
C GLY A 82 -4.21 -14.63 12.00
N TRP A 83 -3.04 -15.05 11.52
CA TRP A 83 -2.92 -16.00 10.39
C TRP A 83 -3.56 -17.38 10.66
N LYS A 84 -3.67 -17.78 11.93
CA LYS A 84 -4.29 -19.04 12.36
C LYS A 84 -5.76 -18.92 12.77
N VAL A 85 -6.35 -17.73 12.62
CA VAL A 85 -7.66 -17.42 13.18
C VAL A 85 -8.70 -17.37 12.06
N LYS A 86 -9.51 -18.43 11.96
CA LYS A 86 -10.63 -18.51 11.01
C LYS A 86 -11.54 -17.30 11.17
N GLY A 87 -11.88 -16.61 10.07
CA GLY A 87 -12.81 -15.48 10.10
C GLY A 87 -12.25 -14.18 10.67
N ILE A 88 -10.92 -14.04 10.77
CA ILE A 88 -10.25 -12.76 11.01
C ILE A 88 -10.74 -11.71 9.99
N PHE A 89 -11.00 -10.48 10.44
CA PHE A 89 -11.59 -9.36 9.67
C PHE A 89 -13.05 -9.52 9.20
N ILE A 90 -13.60 -10.73 9.24
CA ILE A 90 -14.95 -11.06 8.73
C ILE A 90 -15.97 -11.11 9.86
N SER A 91 -15.56 -11.66 11.01
CA SER A 91 -16.43 -11.89 12.17
C SER A 91 -15.72 -11.50 13.46
N SER A 92 -16.50 -11.25 14.51
CA SER A 92 -16.03 -10.97 15.87
C SER A 92 -16.58 -12.00 16.85
N GLU A 93 -15.90 -12.18 17.97
CA GLU A 93 -16.39 -12.93 19.14
C GLU A 93 -17.19 -12.01 20.08
N SER A 94 -16.82 -10.73 20.18
CA SER A 94 -17.50 -9.75 21.02
C SER A 94 -17.56 -8.36 20.38
N GLU A 95 -18.77 -7.86 20.16
CA GLU A 95 -19.01 -6.51 19.65
C GLU A 95 -18.50 -5.42 20.62
N GLU A 96 -18.59 -5.68 21.93
CA GLU A 96 -18.05 -4.77 22.95
C GLU A 96 -16.52 -4.63 22.82
N ASN A 97 -15.81 -5.75 22.64
CA ASN A 97 -14.37 -5.74 22.44
C ASN A 97 -13.98 -5.04 21.14
N VAL A 98 -14.75 -5.25 20.06
CA VAL A 98 -14.54 -4.56 18.77
C VAL A 98 -14.65 -3.06 18.95
N ASN A 99 -15.75 -2.60 19.56
CA ASN A 99 -15.99 -1.17 19.81
C ASN A 99 -14.92 -0.56 20.72
N ASN A 100 -14.44 -1.31 21.71
CA ASN A 100 -13.34 -0.88 22.56
C ASN A 100 -12.02 -0.78 21.78
N CYS A 101 -11.71 -1.76 20.91
CA CYS A 101 -10.52 -1.71 20.06
C CYS A 101 -10.56 -0.49 19.14
N VAL A 102 -11.70 -0.18 18.49
CA VAL A 102 -11.84 1.01 17.64
C VAL A 102 -11.52 2.28 18.43
N LYS A 103 -12.11 2.45 19.62
CA LYS A 103 -11.87 3.62 20.47
C LYS A 103 -10.41 3.76 20.88
N LEU A 104 -9.77 2.66 21.28
CA LEU A 104 -8.34 2.68 21.65
C LEU A 104 -7.46 3.04 20.45
N LEU A 105 -7.80 2.57 19.24
CA LEU A 105 -7.11 2.96 18.01
C LEU A 105 -7.29 4.46 17.71
N GLU A 106 -8.50 5.01 17.89
CA GLU A 106 -8.77 6.45 17.70
C GLU A 106 -8.04 7.34 18.71
N LEU A 107 -7.99 6.92 19.97
CA LEU A 107 -7.32 7.65 21.06
C LEU A 107 -5.79 7.45 21.09
N ASN A 108 -5.25 6.62 20.18
CA ASN A 108 -3.85 6.19 20.20
C ASN A 108 -3.42 5.55 21.53
N GLU A 109 -4.32 4.76 22.13
CA GLU A 109 -4.09 4.04 23.37
C GLU A 109 -3.73 2.57 23.12
N LYS A 110 -3.06 1.95 24.08
CA LYS A 110 -2.60 0.57 23.97
C LYS A 110 -3.76 -0.41 24.20
N ILE A 111 -3.91 -1.35 23.28
CA ILE A 111 -4.81 -2.51 23.45
C ILE A 111 -4.13 -3.56 24.33
N ASP A 112 -4.85 -4.08 25.33
CA ASP A 112 -4.41 -5.22 26.13
C ASP A 112 -4.61 -6.53 25.35
N TYR A 113 -3.74 -6.80 24.37
CA TYR A 113 -3.88 -7.93 23.46
C TYR A 113 -4.08 -9.31 24.12
N PRO A 114 -3.44 -9.65 25.26
CA PRO A 114 -3.68 -10.94 25.93
C PRO A 114 -5.12 -11.17 26.40
N SER A 115 -5.91 -10.12 26.63
CA SER A 115 -7.29 -10.23 27.09
C SER A 115 -8.33 -10.13 25.96
N VAL A 116 -7.90 -9.87 24.73
CA VAL A 116 -8.79 -9.65 23.58
C VAL A 116 -8.57 -10.69 22.49
N HIS A 117 -9.65 -11.31 22.02
CA HIS A 117 -9.57 -12.30 20.95
C HIS A 117 -9.06 -11.66 19.64
N PRO A 118 -8.15 -12.30 18.87
CA PRO A 118 -7.59 -11.71 17.65
C PRO A 118 -8.64 -11.28 16.61
N LYS A 119 -9.78 -11.99 16.51
CA LYS A 119 -10.91 -11.57 15.66
C LYS A 119 -11.43 -10.18 16.01
N ASP A 120 -11.60 -9.89 17.30
CA ASP A 120 -12.13 -8.62 17.76
C ASP A 120 -11.15 -7.49 17.44
N VAL A 121 -9.84 -7.74 17.61
CA VAL A 121 -8.79 -6.79 17.21
C VAL A 121 -8.79 -6.57 15.70
N GLY A 122 -8.88 -7.64 14.90
CA GLY A 122 -8.92 -7.53 13.44
C GLY A 122 -10.16 -6.79 12.93
N MET A 123 -11.34 -7.09 13.48
CA MET A 123 -12.57 -6.41 13.13
C MET A 123 -12.55 -4.94 13.57
N GLY A 124 -12.06 -4.64 14.77
CA GLY A 124 -11.87 -3.26 15.24
C GLY A 124 -10.88 -2.48 14.37
N PHE A 125 -9.78 -3.10 13.97
CA PHE A 125 -8.84 -2.52 13.00
C PHE A 125 -9.52 -2.22 11.66
N LYS A 126 -10.30 -3.16 11.10
CA LYS A 126 -11.01 -2.95 9.84
C LYS A 126 -11.98 -1.77 9.91
N ILE A 127 -12.78 -1.69 10.97
CA ILE A 127 -13.71 -0.56 11.20
C ILE A 127 -12.94 0.75 11.32
N TYR A 128 -11.85 0.77 12.08
CA TYR A 128 -10.99 1.95 12.19
C TYR A 128 -10.47 2.41 10.82
N VAL A 129 -9.99 1.49 9.96
CA VAL A 129 -9.53 1.81 8.61
C VAL A 129 -10.66 2.42 7.77
N GLU A 130 -11.87 1.89 7.87
CA GLU A 130 -13.05 2.38 7.17
C GLU A 130 -13.43 3.82 7.58
N GLU A 131 -13.44 4.08 8.89
CA GLU A 131 -13.94 5.34 9.45
C GLU A 131 -12.89 6.45 9.44
N ASN A 132 -11.62 6.12 9.73
CA ASN A 132 -10.57 7.09 10.04
C ASN A 132 -9.51 7.22 8.94
N LEU A 133 -9.15 6.13 8.24
CA LEU A 133 -8.10 6.17 7.22
C LEU A 133 -8.65 6.45 5.83
N LYS A 134 -8.96 7.72 5.58
CA LYS A 134 -9.41 8.21 4.26
C LYS A 134 -8.21 8.63 3.41
N ASN A 135 -8.24 8.30 2.12
CA ASN A 135 -7.25 8.75 1.14
C ASN A 135 -5.81 8.21 1.32
N ILE A 136 -5.66 6.95 1.77
CA ILE A 136 -4.35 6.28 1.82
C ILE A 136 -3.61 6.39 0.48
N ILE A 137 -4.35 6.22 -0.63
CA ILE A 137 -3.85 6.44 -1.99
C ILE A 137 -4.39 7.79 -2.52
N PRO A 138 -3.54 8.67 -3.08
CA PRO A 138 -3.96 9.93 -3.67
C PRO A 138 -5.08 9.78 -4.70
N LEU A 139 -6.00 10.77 -4.74
CA LEU A 139 -7.19 10.71 -5.59
C LEU A 139 -6.87 10.56 -7.09
N ASN A 140 -5.88 11.30 -7.58
CA ASN A 140 -5.42 11.23 -8.98
C ASN A 140 -4.95 9.80 -9.33
N VAL A 141 -4.14 9.19 -8.46
CA VAL A 141 -3.62 7.82 -8.63
C VAL A 141 -4.75 6.80 -8.62
N ARG A 142 -5.70 6.93 -7.68
CA ARG A 142 -6.90 6.06 -7.59
C ARG A 142 -7.71 6.06 -8.87
N LYS A 143 -7.98 7.24 -9.43
CA LYS A 143 -8.71 7.37 -10.70
C LYS A 143 -7.99 6.64 -11.83
N ARG A 144 -6.69 6.90 -11.99
CA ARG A 144 -5.89 6.32 -13.09
C ARG A 144 -5.80 4.80 -13.01
N VAL A 145 -5.57 4.26 -11.81
CA VAL A 145 -5.49 2.80 -11.65
C VAL A 145 -6.86 2.14 -11.87
N ILE A 146 -7.96 2.74 -11.38
CA ILE A 146 -9.32 2.22 -11.63
C ILE A 146 -9.64 2.26 -13.13
N GLU A 147 -9.34 3.36 -13.83
CA GLU A 147 -9.51 3.47 -15.29
C GLU A 147 -8.76 2.36 -16.04
N ALA A 148 -7.49 2.12 -15.67
CA ALA A 148 -6.68 1.08 -16.30
C ALA A 148 -7.29 -0.32 -16.14
N TYR A 149 -7.86 -0.63 -14.97
CA TYR A 149 -8.52 -1.93 -14.75
C TYR A 149 -9.86 -2.03 -15.46
N LYS A 150 -10.70 -0.98 -15.40
CA LYS A 150 -12.00 -0.96 -16.11
C LYS A 150 -11.81 -1.14 -17.62
N ASN A 151 -10.78 -0.52 -18.19
CA ASN A 151 -10.49 -0.57 -19.62
C ASN A 151 -9.67 -1.80 -20.03
N LYS A 152 -9.26 -2.66 -19.08
CA LYS A 152 -8.35 -3.80 -19.31
C LYS A 152 -7.05 -3.40 -20.01
N ASP A 153 -6.49 -2.26 -19.63
CA ASP A 153 -5.26 -1.70 -20.18
C ASP A 153 -4.05 -2.22 -19.39
N ASP A 154 -3.52 -3.38 -19.80
CA ASP A 154 -2.43 -4.06 -19.08
C ASP A 154 -1.14 -3.24 -19.07
N GLU A 155 -0.83 -2.51 -20.15
CA GLU A 155 0.34 -1.62 -20.21
C GLU A 155 0.26 -0.53 -19.14
N ARG A 156 -0.90 0.12 -18.98
CA ARG A 156 -1.09 1.10 -17.90
C ARG A 156 -1.04 0.49 -16.52
N LYS A 157 -1.55 -0.74 -16.32
CA LYS A 157 -1.45 -1.42 -15.01
C LYS A 157 0.00 -1.65 -14.62
N GLU A 158 0.82 -2.15 -15.54
CA GLU A 158 2.26 -2.39 -15.33
C GLU A 158 3.03 -1.10 -15.05
N ILE A 159 2.57 0.03 -15.58
CA ILE A 159 3.15 1.34 -15.29
C ILE A 159 2.71 1.84 -13.91
N ILE A 160 1.42 1.83 -13.61
CA ILE A 160 0.87 2.52 -12.43
C ILE A 160 1.13 1.74 -11.14
N ILE A 161 0.84 0.44 -11.12
CA ILE A 161 0.85 -0.37 -9.88
C ILE A 161 2.20 -0.32 -9.15
N PRO A 162 3.35 -0.54 -9.81
CA PRO A 162 4.66 -0.51 -9.14
C PRO A 162 5.07 0.88 -8.65
N ARG A 163 4.39 1.94 -9.11
CA ARG A 163 4.70 3.35 -8.77
C ARG A 163 3.91 3.86 -7.58
N ILE A 164 2.80 3.19 -7.24
CA ILE A 164 1.93 3.59 -6.12
C ILE A 164 2.73 3.78 -4.83
N PRO A 165 3.62 2.87 -4.37
CA PRO A 165 4.33 3.06 -3.09
C PRO A 165 5.14 4.36 -3.00
N PHE A 166 5.61 4.87 -4.13
CA PHE A 166 6.54 6.00 -4.22
C PHE A 166 5.85 7.36 -4.37
N VAL A 167 4.52 7.37 -4.52
CA VAL A 167 3.69 8.59 -4.51
C VAL A 167 2.94 8.78 -3.19
N LEU A 168 3.12 7.87 -2.23
CA LEU A 168 2.52 7.95 -0.91
C LEU A 168 3.44 8.70 0.06
N SER A 169 2.84 9.30 1.09
CA SER A 169 3.59 9.72 2.26
C SER A 169 4.17 8.50 3.00
N ASP A 170 5.23 8.72 3.78
CA ASP A 170 5.88 7.66 4.54
C ASP A 170 4.91 6.88 5.45
N PRO A 171 4.01 7.51 6.22
CA PRO A 171 3.05 6.79 7.05
C PRO A 171 2.14 5.86 6.23
N ASN A 172 1.63 6.34 5.10
CA ASN A 172 0.76 5.57 4.21
C ASN A 172 1.52 4.40 3.54
N ARG A 173 2.78 4.62 3.14
CA ARG A 173 3.65 3.55 2.60
C ARG A 173 3.91 2.48 3.65
N MET A 174 4.28 2.87 4.88
CA MET A 174 4.52 1.94 6.00
C MET A 174 3.26 1.16 6.37
N PHE A 175 2.10 1.80 6.35
CA PHE A 175 0.81 1.15 6.60
C PHE A 175 0.51 0.08 5.54
N LEU A 176 0.63 0.41 4.25
CA LEU A 176 0.39 -0.58 3.18
C LEU A 176 1.41 -1.71 3.21
N LYS A 177 2.68 -1.42 3.54
CA LYS A 177 3.71 -2.44 3.75
C LYS A 177 3.36 -3.37 4.91
N SER A 178 2.87 -2.83 6.02
CA SER A 178 2.43 -3.63 7.18
C SER A 178 1.21 -4.48 6.83
N LEU A 179 0.27 -3.92 6.04
CA LEU A 179 -0.92 -4.65 5.57
C LEU A 179 -0.53 -5.80 4.64
N LYS A 180 0.42 -5.55 3.72
CA LYS A 180 1.03 -6.58 2.87
C LYS A 180 1.59 -7.73 3.71
N ASN A 181 2.34 -7.43 4.76
CA ASN A 181 2.93 -8.47 5.62
C ASN A 181 1.86 -9.31 6.32
N ILE A 182 0.78 -8.70 6.81
CA ILE A 182 -0.38 -9.43 7.38
C ILE A 182 -0.97 -10.38 6.34
N PHE A 183 -1.25 -9.90 5.13
CA PHE A 183 -1.86 -10.71 4.09
C PHE A 183 -0.95 -11.86 3.66
N LEU A 184 0.35 -11.60 3.51
CA LEU A 184 1.35 -12.65 3.23
C LEU A 184 1.43 -13.68 4.36
N ALA A 185 1.40 -13.25 5.63
CA ALA A 185 1.38 -14.16 6.77
C ALA A 185 0.14 -15.07 6.76
N ILE A 186 -1.03 -14.54 6.39
CA ILE A 186 -2.24 -15.33 6.22
C ILE A 186 -2.11 -16.29 5.03
N GLU A 187 -1.71 -15.78 3.87
CA GLU A 187 -1.65 -16.52 2.60
C GLU A 187 -0.66 -17.69 2.68
N THR A 188 0.51 -17.48 3.30
CA THR A 188 1.53 -18.54 3.50
C THR A 188 1.10 -19.65 4.45
N ASN A 189 0.10 -19.43 5.30
CA ASN A 189 -0.39 -20.39 6.29
C ASN A 189 -1.83 -20.87 6.03
N THR A 190 -2.39 -20.59 4.84
CA THR A 190 -3.75 -21.02 4.43
C THR A 190 -3.91 -22.54 4.37
N GLY A 191 -2.83 -23.31 4.20
CA GLY A 191 -2.89 -24.78 4.21
C GLY A 191 -3.33 -25.38 5.56
N GLU A 192 -3.20 -24.64 6.65
CA GLU A 192 -3.56 -25.09 8.01
C GLU A 192 -4.89 -24.50 8.50
N ASN A 193 -5.38 -23.42 7.87
CA ASN A 193 -6.49 -22.65 8.39
C ASN A 193 -7.43 -22.25 7.25
N GLU A 194 -8.74 -22.47 7.44
CA GLU A 194 -9.83 -22.08 6.52
C GLU A 194 -10.02 -20.54 6.44
N VAL A 195 -8.93 -19.78 6.36
CA VAL A 195 -8.95 -18.33 6.17
C VAL A 195 -9.04 -18.04 4.68
N ASP A 196 -10.14 -17.42 4.28
CA ASP A 196 -10.37 -17.04 2.88
C ASP A 196 -9.67 -15.70 2.57
N ILE A 197 -8.44 -15.78 2.06
CA ILE A 197 -7.66 -14.60 1.66
C ILE A 197 -8.36 -13.83 0.53
N ASP A 198 -9.12 -14.50 -0.35
CA ASP A 198 -9.88 -13.87 -1.43
C ASP A 198 -10.95 -12.93 -0.87
N GLU A 199 -11.65 -13.39 0.17
CA GLU A 199 -12.64 -12.60 0.89
C GLU A 199 -12.00 -11.43 1.64
N ILE A 200 -10.80 -11.61 2.23
CA ILE A 200 -10.05 -10.51 2.83
C ILE A 200 -9.74 -9.43 1.80
N TYR A 201 -9.23 -9.80 0.62
CA TYR A 201 -9.00 -8.85 -0.47
C TYR A 201 -10.29 -8.17 -0.94
N ARG A 202 -11.41 -8.91 -0.99
CA ARG A 202 -12.73 -8.37 -1.36
C ARG A 202 -13.19 -7.30 -0.36
N GLN A 203 -12.95 -7.50 0.93
CA GLN A 203 -13.33 -6.54 1.97
C GLN A 203 -12.38 -5.35 2.04
N PHE A 204 -11.06 -5.56 1.92
CA PHE A 204 -10.09 -4.47 2.02
C PHE A 204 -9.93 -3.68 0.71
N GLY A 205 -10.23 -4.25 -0.46
CA GLY A 205 -10.13 -3.55 -1.75
C GLY A 205 -10.86 -2.19 -1.73
N PRO A 206 -12.15 -2.16 -1.38
CA PRO A 206 -12.90 -0.91 -1.22
C PRO A 206 -12.37 0.01 -0.13
N LEU A 207 -11.81 -0.51 0.96
CA LEU A 207 -11.32 0.28 2.10
C LEU A 207 -10.00 0.98 1.81
N ILE A 208 -9.12 0.33 1.05
CA ILE A 208 -7.77 0.81 0.71
C ILE A 208 -7.80 1.63 -0.58
N ILE A 209 -8.39 1.06 -1.65
CA ILE A 209 -8.41 1.71 -2.96
C ILE A 209 -9.46 2.80 -3.00
N ARG A 210 -10.57 2.70 -2.25
CA ARG A 210 -11.67 3.67 -2.13
C ARG A 210 -12.08 4.31 -3.45
N ARG A 211 -13.20 3.85 -4.03
CA ARG A 211 -13.77 4.44 -5.24
C ARG A 211 -13.93 5.98 -5.12
N PRO A 212 -13.49 6.76 -6.12
CA PRO A 212 -13.85 8.17 -6.23
C PRO A 212 -15.37 8.35 -6.35
N SER A 213 -15.89 9.47 -5.85
CA SER A 213 -17.32 9.80 -5.84
C SER A 213 -17.99 9.78 -7.22
N GLU A 214 -17.22 10.04 -8.27
CA GLU A 214 -17.62 10.13 -9.67
C GLU A 214 -17.52 8.79 -10.40
N MET A 215 -16.98 7.74 -9.77
CA MET A 215 -16.79 6.40 -10.36
C MET A 215 -17.69 5.36 -9.67
N LEU A 216 -18.97 5.70 -9.46
CA LEU A 216 -19.95 4.87 -8.74
C LEU A 216 -20.20 3.50 -9.38
N ASP A 217 -19.92 3.38 -10.68
CA ASP A 217 -20.04 2.17 -11.48
C ASP A 217 -18.85 1.20 -11.32
N THR A 218 -17.87 1.53 -10.47
CA THR A 218 -16.71 0.66 -10.22
C THR A 218 -17.12 -0.53 -9.35
N ASP A 219 -16.91 -1.73 -9.88
CA ASP A 219 -17.15 -2.99 -9.18
C ASP A 219 -16.15 -3.19 -8.03
N THR A 220 -16.61 -3.82 -6.95
CA THR A 220 -15.78 -4.28 -5.84
C THR A 220 -14.68 -5.24 -6.32
N ASP A 221 -14.99 -6.09 -7.31
CA ASP A 221 -14.00 -7.01 -7.87
C ASP A 221 -12.82 -6.29 -8.53
N ILE A 222 -13.05 -5.11 -9.12
CA ILE A 222 -11.96 -4.28 -9.66
C ILE A 222 -11.06 -3.76 -8.55
N LEU A 223 -11.65 -3.24 -7.46
CA LEU A 223 -10.90 -2.71 -6.31
C LEU A 223 -10.10 -3.82 -5.62
N LYS A 224 -10.69 -5.02 -5.52
CA LYS A 224 -10.03 -6.23 -5.05
C LYS A 224 -8.82 -6.57 -5.91
N MET A 225 -8.97 -6.65 -7.24
CA MET A 225 -7.87 -6.98 -8.15
C MET A 225 -6.72 -5.96 -8.05
N ILE A 226 -7.04 -4.66 -7.98
CA ILE A 226 -6.03 -3.61 -7.80
C ILE A 226 -5.25 -3.83 -6.50
N LEU A 227 -5.95 -4.14 -5.40
CA LEU A 227 -5.29 -4.40 -4.12
C LEU A 227 -4.40 -5.64 -4.16
N MET A 228 -4.88 -6.73 -4.78
CA MET A 228 -4.08 -7.96 -4.94
C MET A 228 -2.78 -7.70 -5.69
N ASP A 229 -2.81 -6.94 -6.78
CA ASP A 229 -1.61 -6.64 -7.56
C ASP A 229 -0.70 -5.64 -6.84
N LEU A 230 -1.26 -4.67 -6.12
CA LEU A 230 -0.48 -3.76 -5.28
C LEU A 230 0.26 -4.52 -4.16
N MET A 231 -0.34 -5.53 -3.54
CA MET A 231 0.31 -6.32 -2.49
C MET A 231 1.46 -7.20 -3.00
N LYS A 232 1.60 -7.39 -4.32
CA LYS A 232 2.74 -8.07 -4.93
C LYS A 232 3.95 -7.15 -5.18
N VAL A 233 3.75 -5.83 -5.14
CA VAL A 233 4.79 -4.83 -5.42
C VAL A 233 5.81 -4.75 -4.30
N ASP A 234 7.05 -4.40 -4.62
CA ASP A 234 8.08 -4.05 -3.63
C ASP A 234 7.87 -2.60 -3.13
N PHE A 235 7.72 -2.43 -1.82
CA PHE A 235 7.51 -1.12 -1.19
C PHE A 235 8.83 -0.43 -0.80
N ASP A 236 9.95 -1.15 -0.88
CA ASP A 236 11.27 -0.69 -0.44
C ASP A 236 12.23 -0.49 -1.61
N GLU A 237 12.18 -1.38 -2.60
CA GLU A 237 13.04 -1.33 -3.78
C GLU A 237 12.34 -0.75 -4.99
N PHE A 238 13.08 0.08 -5.75
CA PHE A 238 12.56 0.65 -6.99
C PHE A 238 12.30 -0.45 -8.04
N PRO A 239 11.22 -0.37 -8.83
CA PRO A 239 10.95 -1.33 -9.88
C PRO A 239 12.04 -1.35 -10.94
N ILE A 240 12.35 -2.51 -11.51
CA ILE A 240 13.36 -2.65 -12.58
C ILE A 240 13.06 -1.70 -13.76
N SER A 241 11.78 -1.40 -14.03
CA SER A 241 11.36 -0.46 -15.08
C SER A 241 11.77 1.01 -14.85
N PHE A 242 12.34 1.33 -13.69
CA PHE A 242 12.99 2.62 -13.42
C PHE A 242 14.45 2.67 -13.85
N TYR A 243 15.06 1.51 -14.13
CA TYR A 243 16.45 1.40 -14.54
C TYR A 243 16.54 1.29 -16.07
N PRO A 244 17.42 2.07 -16.72
CA PRO A 244 17.62 2.04 -18.17
C PRO A 244 18.33 0.78 -18.67
#